data_AF-A7S1C4-F1
#
_entry.id   AF-A7S1C4-F1
#
_cell.length_a   1.000
_cell.length_b   1.000
_cell.length_c   1.000
_cell.angle_alpha   90.00
_cell.angle_beta   90.00
_cell.angle_gamma   90.00
#
_symmetry.space_group_name_H-M   'P 1'
#
loop_
_entity.id
_entity.type
_entity.pdbx_description
1 polymer ?
#
loop_
_entity_poly.entity_id
_entity_poly.type
_entity_poly.pdbx_seq_one_letter_code
_entity_poly.pdbx_strand_id
1 'polypeptide(L)'
;MLRVFVVCFLVITYIMLCEFPPFRSPNRDQDELFDLIQAGEFEFLSPYWDPVSDDAKDLISTMLVVDPATRATADQILQHRWARQKRPTVQELSM
;
A
#
# COMPACT_ATOMS: atom_id res chain seq x y z
N MET A 1 2.60 -4.96 -18.98
CA MET A 1 3.89 -5.16 -18.27
C MET A 1 4.03 -4.24 -17.05
N LEU A 2 3.90 -2.91 -17.17
CA LEU A 2 4.07 -1.98 -16.02
C LEU A 2 3.03 -2.10 -14.89
N ARG A 3 1.78 -2.48 -15.21
CA ARG A 3 0.66 -2.51 -14.23
C ARG A 3 0.72 -3.65 -13.21
N VAL A 4 1.52 -4.69 -13.47
CA VAL A 4 1.75 -5.79 -12.51
C VAL A 4 2.75 -5.37 -11.44
N PHE A 5 3.77 -4.59 -11.80
CA PHE A 5 4.77 -4.10 -10.85
C PHE A 5 4.19 -3.20 -9.77
N VAL A 6 3.14 -2.44 -10.10
CA VAL A 6 2.41 -1.61 -9.13
C VAL A 6 1.78 -2.46 -8.01
N VAL A 7 1.20 -3.61 -8.36
CA VAL A 7 0.60 -4.52 -7.38
C VAL A 7 1.66 -5.20 -6.53
N CYS A 8 2.79 -5.60 -7.12
CA CYS A 8 3.90 -6.14 -6.33
C CYS A 8 4.47 -5.09 -5.35
N PHE A 9 4.64 -3.86 -5.81
CA PHE A 9 5.15 -2.76 -4.99
C PHE A 9 4.21 -2.42 -3.83
N LEU A 10 2.90 -2.47 -4.05
CA LEU A 10 1.89 -2.39 -2.98
C LEU A 10 2.13 -3.45 -1.92
N VAL A 11 2.15 -4.74 -2.32
CA VAL A 11 2.26 -5.85 -1.36
C VAL A 11 3.53 -5.71 -0.52
N ILE A 12 4.65 -5.36 -1.13
CA ILE A 12 5.92 -5.14 -0.43
C ILE A 12 5.81 -3.94 0.52
N THR A 13 5.27 -2.81 0.06
CA THR A 13 5.10 -1.59 0.89
C THR A 13 4.20 -1.85 2.10
N TYR A 14 3.09 -2.57 1.90
CA TYR A 14 2.16 -2.94 2.97
C TYR A 14 2.86 -3.80 4.02
N ILE A 15 3.57 -4.85 3.61
CA ILE A 15 4.32 -5.74 4.52
C ILE A 15 5.40 -4.96 5.28
N MET A 16 6.10 -4.02 4.62
CA MET A 16 7.13 -3.22 5.29
C MET A 16 6.57 -2.29 6.37
N LEU A 17 5.29 -1.91 6.30
CA LEU A 17 4.68 -0.97 7.24
C LEU A 17 4.00 -1.65 8.43
N CYS A 18 3.46 -2.86 8.27
CA CYS A 18 2.69 -3.53 9.32
C CYS A 18 3.07 -5.00 9.58
N GLU A 19 4.07 -5.53 8.87
CA GLU A 19 4.65 -6.88 9.05
C GLU A 19 3.79 -8.07 8.61
N PHE A 20 2.62 -7.86 7.98
CA PHE A 20 1.76 -8.92 7.46
C PHE A 20 1.22 -8.60 6.06
N PRO A 21 0.81 -9.61 5.26
CA PRO A 21 0.28 -9.37 3.92
C PRO A 21 -1.11 -8.74 3.96
N PRO A 22 -1.50 -7.94 2.94
CA PRO A 22 -2.79 -7.25 2.91
C PRO A 22 -4.00 -8.19 2.80
N PHE A 23 -3.82 -9.38 2.25
CA PHE A 23 -4.89 -10.37 2.08
C PHE A 23 -4.62 -11.58 2.97
N ARG A 24 -5.60 -11.96 3.78
CA ARG A 24 -5.54 -13.13 4.66
C ARG A 24 -6.92 -13.73 4.85
N SER A 25 -7.09 -15.00 4.50
CA SER A 25 -8.25 -15.77 4.96
C SER A 25 -8.05 -16.15 6.45
N PRO A 26 -8.99 -15.83 7.34
CA PRO A 26 -8.94 -16.26 8.74
C PRO A 26 -8.85 -17.79 8.89
N ASN A 27 -9.51 -18.51 7.99
CA ASN A 27 -9.58 -19.98 7.99
C ASN A 27 -8.50 -20.64 7.13
N ARG A 28 -7.58 -19.85 6.54
CA ARG A 28 -6.58 -20.30 5.56
C ARG A 28 -7.21 -20.96 4.33
N ASP A 29 -8.42 -20.53 4.00
CA ASP A 29 -9.14 -20.92 2.80
C ASP A 29 -8.52 -20.18 1.59
N GLN A 30 -8.19 -20.93 0.54
CA GLN A 30 -7.59 -20.36 -0.66
C GLN A 30 -8.63 -19.67 -1.54
N ASP A 31 -9.85 -20.16 -1.58
CA ASP A 31 -10.92 -19.60 -2.40
C ASP A 31 -11.34 -18.24 -1.83
N GLU A 32 -11.52 -18.15 -0.51
CA GLU A 32 -11.78 -16.87 0.18
C GLU A 32 -10.63 -15.88 -0.04
N LEU A 33 -9.38 -16.34 0.00
CA LEU A 33 -8.22 -15.50 -0.27
C LEU A 33 -8.23 -14.96 -1.71
N PHE A 34 -8.57 -15.79 -2.70
CA PHE A 34 -8.66 -15.37 -4.09
C PHE A 34 -9.82 -14.39 -4.31
N ASP A 35 -10.95 -14.59 -3.66
CA ASP A 35 -12.10 -13.68 -3.72
C ASP A 35 -11.72 -12.30 -3.18
N LEU A 36 -11.04 -12.22 -2.04
CA LEU A 36 -10.52 -10.96 -1.48
C LEU A 36 -9.54 -10.26 -2.43
N ILE A 37 -8.64 -11.01 -3.06
CA ILE A 37 -7.69 -10.46 -4.04
C ILE A 37 -8.41 -9.93 -5.27
N GLN A 38 -9.42 -10.64 -5.77
CA GLN A 38 -10.20 -10.23 -6.94
C GLN A 38 -11.07 -9.01 -6.64
N ALA A 39 -11.66 -8.95 -5.44
CA ALA A 39 -12.43 -7.82 -4.96
C ALA A 39 -11.56 -6.61 -4.59
N GLY A 40 -10.25 -6.81 -4.38
CA GLY A 40 -9.35 -5.78 -3.88
C GLY A 40 -9.68 -5.36 -2.45
N GLU A 41 -10.22 -6.29 -1.65
CA GLU A 41 -10.65 -6.03 -0.28
C GLU A 41 -9.52 -6.33 0.70
N PHE A 42 -9.09 -5.31 1.41
CA PHE A 42 -8.08 -5.39 2.46
C PHE A 42 -8.38 -4.33 3.53
N GLU A 43 -7.79 -4.50 4.71
CA GLU A 43 -8.05 -3.62 5.85
C GLU A 43 -6.75 -3.08 6.45
N PHE A 44 -6.83 -1.90 7.06
CA PHE A 44 -5.77 -1.32 7.88
C PHE A 44 -6.04 -1.63 9.35
N LEU A 45 -5.63 -2.82 9.79
CA LEU A 45 -5.97 -3.35 11.12
C LEU A 45 -5.24 -2.62 12.26
N SER A 46 -5.98 -2.20 13.27
CA SER A 46 -5.42 -1.78 14.56
C SER A 46 -4.89 -2.98 15.36
N PRO A 47 -3.83 -2.82 16.17
CA PRO A 47 -3.10 -1.58 16.44
C PRO A 47 -1.97 -1.29 15.44
N TYR A 48 -1.73 -2.18 14.47
CA TYR A 48 -0.56 -2.15 13.59
C TYR A 48 -0.51 -0.93 12.68
N TRP A 49 -1.67 -0.48 12.22
CA TRP A 49 -1.81 0.67 11.34
C TRP A 49 -2.08 1.99 12.06
N ASP A 50 -2.25 1.98 13.37
CA ASP A 50 -2.45 3.18 14.18
C ASP A 50 -1.27 4.15 14.13
N PRO A 51 0.01 3.71 14.21
CA PRO A 51 1.17 4.62 14.12
C PRO A 51 1.52 5.03 12.68
N VAL A 52 0.88 4.42 11.67
CA VAL A 52 1.16 4.67 10.26
C VAL A 52 0.38 5.90 9.78
N SER A 53 1.04 6.82 9.08
CA SER A 53 0.42 8.06 8.61
C SER A 53 -0.70 7.82 7.61
N ASP A 54 -1.71 8.70 7.63
CA ASP A 54 -2.83 8.65 6.68
C ASP A 54 -2.35 8.79 5.24
N ASP A 55 -1.26 9.54 5.01
CA ASP A 55 -0.61 9.68 3.70
C ASP A 55 -0.09 8.35 3.15
N ALA A 56 0.39 7.46 4.03
CA ALA A 56 0.86 6.13 3.63
C ALA A 56 -0.32 5.22 3.27
N LYS A 57 -1.39 5.29 4.06
CA LYS A 57 -2.64 4.54 3.84
C LYS A 57 -3.30 4.97 2.52
N ASP A 58 -3.36 6.28 2.28
CA ASP A 58 -3.85 6.88 1.04
C ASP A 58 -3.06 6.37 -0.17
N LEU A 59 -1.72 6.40 -0.09
CA LEU A 59 -0.86 5.88 -1.15
C LEU A 59 -1.17 4.41 -1.48
N ILE A 60 -1.29 3.55 -0.47
CA ILE A 60 -1.60 2.11 -0.67
C ILE A 60 -2.95 1.93 -1.34
N SER A 61 -3.97 2.68 -0.92
CA SER A 61 -5.30 2.65 -1.52
C SER A 61 -5.27 3.05 -3.01
N THR A 62 -4.37 3.95 -3.42
CA THR A 62 -4.21 4.29 -4.86
C THR A 62 -3.55 3.19 -5.69
N MET A 63 -2.80 2.28 -5.05
CA MET A 63 -2.15 1.16 -5.73
C MET A 63 -3.07 -0.04 -5.89
N LEU A 64 -4.01 -0.26 -4.95
CA LEU A 64 -4.95 -1.37 -4.99
C LEU A 64 -6.26 -1.01 -5.72
N VAL A 65 -6.13 -0.73 -7.02
CA VAL A 65 -7.31 -0.52 -7.87
C VAL A 65 -7.56 -1.77 -8.70
N VAL A 66 -8.73 -2.39 -8.50
CA VAL A 66 -9.17 -3.60 -9.19
C VAL A 66 -9.21 -3.37 -10.70
N ASP A 67 -9.83 -2.27 -11.12
CA ASP A 67 -9.88 -1.87 -12.52
C ASP A 67 -8.49 -1.41 -13.01
N PRO A 68 -7.86 -2.14 -13.94
CA PRO A 68 -6.54 -1.78 -14.45
C PRO A 68 -6.54 -0.44 -15.22
N ALA A 69 -7.69 0.02 -15.72
CA ALA A 69 -7.78 1.28 -16.47
C ALA A 69 -7.64 2.51 -15.56
N THR A 70 -8.09 2.40 -14.32
CA THR A 70 -8.06 3.47 -13.31
C THR A 70 -6.88 3.34 -12.34
N ARG A 71 -6.15 2.22 -12.36
CA ARG A 71 -4.95 2.01 -11.54
C ARG A 71 -3.85 3.03 -11.83
N ALA A 72 -3.30 3.61 -10.75
CA ALA A 72 -2.18 4.52 -10.82
C ALA A 72 -0.95 3.88 -11.51
N THR A 73 -0.27 4.68 -12.32
CA THR A 73 1.02 4.34 -12.92
C THR A 73 2.15 4.51 -11.91
N ALA A 74 3.31 3.90 -12.18
CA ALA A 74 4.49 4.06 -11.33
C ALA A 74 4.88 5.54 -11.15
N ASP A 75 4.80 6.34 -12.22
CA ASP A 75 5.08 7.78 -12.16
C ASP A 75 4.12 8.52 -11.23
N GLN A 76 2.82 8.19 -11.28
CA GLN A 76 1.82 8.79 -10.38
C GLN A 76 2.07 8.40 -8.91
N ILE A 77 2.46 7.16 -8.65
CA ILE A 77 2.81 6.67 -7.30
C ILE A 77 4.05 7.39 -6.77
N LEU A 78 5.09 7.52 -7.59
CA LEU A 78 6.32 8.25 -7.22
C LEU A 78 6.06 9.75 -6.99
N GLN A 79 5.02 10.29 -7.62
CA GLN A 79 4.60 11.68 -7.43
C GLN A 79 3.71 11.89 -6.20
N HIS A 80 3.28 10.82 -5.53
CA HIS A 80 2.43 10.91 -4.35
C HIS A 80 3.14 11.65 -3.21
N ARG A 81 2.37 12.39 -2.41
CA ARG A 81 2.85 13.19 -1.26
C ARG A 81 3.72 12.37 -0.30
N TRP A 82 3.31 11.13 -0.02
CA TRP A 82 4.06 10.22 0.85
C TRP A 82 5.42 9.82 0.26
N ALA A 83 5.47 9.53 -1.04
CA ALA A 83 6.71 9.15 -1.73
C ALA A 83 7.66 10.34 -1.92
N ARG A 84 7.10 11.55 -2.12
CA ARG A 84 7.85 12.79 -2.32
C ARG A 84 8.28 13.47 -1.02
N GLN A 85 7.82 12.99 0.13
CA GLN A 85 8.09 13.62 1.41
C GLN A 85 9.60 13.61 1.67
N LYS A 86 10.24 14.77 1.49
CA LYS A 86 11.62 14.96 1.91
C LYS A 86 11.60 15.01 3.44
N ARG A 87 12.22 14.03 4.09
CA ARG A 87 12.58 14.22 5.50
C ARG A 87 13.49 15.45 5.56
N PRO A 88 13.28 16.37 6.52
CA PRO A 88 14.26 17.39 6.80
C PRO A 88 15.59 16.69 7.01
N THR A 89 16.59 17.03 6.21
CA THR A 89 17.97 16.60 6.49
C THR A 89 18.35 17.12 7.87
N VAL A 90 19.11 16.34 8.64
CA VAL A 90 19.50 16.66 10.03
C VAL A 90 20.05 18.10 10.19
N GLN A 91 20.57 18.68 9.10
CA GLN A 91 21.04 20.07 9.01
C GLN A 91 19.95 21.15 9.19
N GLU A 92 18.67 20.87 8.93
CA GLU A 92 17.57 21.83 9.10
C GLU A 92 16.95 21.81 10.51
N LEU A 93 17.15 20.72 11.25
CA LEU A 93 16.68 20.58 12.65
C LEU A 93 17.68 21.14 13.67
N SER A 94 18.87 21.51 13.22
CA SER A 94 19.95 22.11 14.02
C SER A 94 20.04 23.64 13.88
N MET A 95 19.07 24.29 13.22
CA MET A 95 18.95 25.75 13.10
C MET A 95 17.79 26.29 13.92
#